data_AF-A0A329E0I6-F1
#
_entry.id   AF-A0A329E0I6-F1
#
_cell.length_a   1.000
_cell.length_b   1.000
_cell.length_c   1.000
_cell.angle_alpha   90.00
_cell.angle_beta   90.00
_cell.angle_gamma   90.00
#
_symmetry.space_group_name_H-M   'P 1'
#
loop_
_entity.id
_entity.type
_entity.pdbx_description
1 polymer ?
#
loop_
_entity_poly.entity_id
_entity_poly.type
_entity_poly.pdbx_seq_one_letter_code
_entity_poly.pdbx_strand_id
1 'polypeptide(L)'
;MSSPRLRVQFETLFEHFNGQDANAQLEDVVDILFCTRRNARIVLNKMEEEGWIEWHPAAGRGKLSKLIFKRSRADVSENLARRYLDEGKIAQAFSVLDHDASKLTQVIQSYLGVQHQEGLQVVRLPYYRPLSVLNPLKPMRRSEQHIARQIYSGLTRFDESEQLKPDLAHAWQPITPQHWRFYLRPGVRFHNGNLLTTEMVVESLWNLRFVNLFSHIDKVESPADCIVDIWLQKPDTRLPLLLAECCAKVLIPESERGENFDLLPIGTGPYKVVLNDEKRLVLQAFDNYFGFRPLLDRVEVWVIDETHSSMVFPSLSNPVKNKRGSSTEDVDLDPGCTYLLLNRRDGIAADETWAEYLCHKLSAMNLFKLMPEQNIVELGVLPAHGLKPGWYHQVPVSHSVTPTEPKRLTVAYHAQHPTFPMIAKAIEQLLKEDGIGVDFIKYELTVENAREVDIWIKPMGIASHRDDALAGWLLNDSDIEHLSRPDDFRRWSGLIDQWRAESQSNFPGKEIGKSLVESRQVIPMFHCWLGVSKDQCGSLQNAKCNALGWFDFSQVWVKPEFESGFAE
;
A
#
# COMPACT_ATOMS: atom_id res chain seq x y z
N MET A 1 -23.79 23.21 10.40
CA MET A 1 -23.29 22.16 11.35
C MET A 1 -24.51 21.38 11.84
N SER A 2 -24.97 20.41 11.06
CA SER A 2 -26.05 19.52 11.46
C SER A 2 -25.55 18.53 12.53
N SER A 3 -25.86 18.79 13.80
CA SER A 3 -25.53 17.84 14.88
C SER A 3 -26.28 16.51 14.71
N PRO A 4 -25.79 15.37 15.25
CA PRO A 4 -26.53 14.11 15.31
C PRO A 4 -27.97 14.27 15.83
N ARG A 5 -28.17 15.21 16.75
CA ARG A 5 -29.47 15.57 17.30
C ARG A 5 -30.43 16.15 16.26
N LEU A 6 -29.94 16.96 15.32
CA LEU A 6 -30.75 17.56 14.26
C LEU A 6 -31.28 16.48 13.31
N ARG A 7 -30.48 15.46 13.01
CA ARG A 7 -30.90 14.30 12.22
C ARG A 7 -32.04 13.54 12.90
N VAL A 8 -31.88 13.19 14.18
CA VAL A 8 -32.93 12.47 14.94
C VAL A 8 -34.24 13.27 14.92
N GLN A 9 -34.16 14.59 15.06
CA GLN A 9 -35.32 15.47 14.97
C GLN A 9 -35.96 15.46 13.57
N PHE A 10 -35.16 15.41 12.51
CA PHE A 10 -35.65 15.31 11.14
C PHE A 10 -36.35 13.97 10.92
N GLU A 11 -35.72 12.86 11.34
CA GLU A 11 -36.29 11.51 11.22
C GLU A 11 -37.60 11.38 11.98
N THR A 12 -37.69 11.98 13.18
CA THR A 12 -38.91 11.99 13.99
C THR A 12 -40.07 12.68 13.25
N LEU A 13 -39.80 13.83 12.61
CA LEU A 13 -40.80 14.51 11.78
C LEU A 13 -41.13 13.73 10.51
N PHE A 14 -40.12 13.20 9.82
CA PHE A 14 -40.27 12.45 8.58
C PHE A 14 -41.10 11.18 8.78
N GLU A 15 -40.85 10.42 9.86
CA GLU A 15 -41.64 9.24 10.24
C GLU A 15 -43.07 9.62 10.60
N HIS A 16 -43.27 10.69 11.39
CA HIS A 16 -44.61 11.12 11.78
C HIS A 16 -45.49 11.50 10.57
N PHE A 17 -44.91 12.15 9.57
CA PHE A 17 -45.60 12.57 8.35
C PHE A 17 -45.45 11.57 7.19
N ASN A 18 -44.91 10.37 7.42
CA ASN A 18 -44.65 9.34 6.39
C ASN A 18 -43.89 9.88 5.15
N GLY A 19 -43.00 10.85 5.34
CA GLY A 19 -42.22 11.49 4.28
C GLY A 19 -43.02 12.34 3.28
N GLN A 20 -44.29 12.65 3.58
CA GLN A 20 -45.12 13.49 2.72
C GLN A 20 -45.16 14.94 3.21
N ASP A 21 -45.24 15.86 2.25
CA ASP A 21 -45.48 17.27 2.54
C ASP A 21 -46.77 17.43 3.36
N ALA A 22 -46.68 18.24 4.41
CA ALA A 22 -47.73 18.34 5.41
C ALA A 22 -48.11 19.78 5.71
N ASN A 23 -49.38 19.98 6.05
CA ASN A 23 -49.85 21.21 6.65
C ASN A 23 -49.93 20.97 8.16
N ALA A 24 -49.11 21.66 8.94
CA ALA A 24 -48.97 21.45 10.38
C ALA A 24 -48.94 22.77 11.15
N GLN A 25 -49.45 22.77 12.37
CA GLN A 25 -49.24 23.88 13.30
C GLN A 25 -47.86 23.76 13.95
N LEU A 26 -47.33 24.89 14.40
CA LEU A 26 -46.08 24.89 15.18
C LEU A 26 -46.25 24.11 16.51
N GLU A 27 -47.46 24.07 17.07
CA GLU A 27 -47.84 23.23 18.21
C GLU A 27 -47.60 21.74 17.91
N ASP A 28 -48.03 21.25 16.74
CA ASP A 28 -47.88 19.86 16.34
C ASP A 28 -46.39 19.47 16.28
N VAL A 29 -45.55 20.35 15.72
CA VAL A 29 -44.09 20.15 15.67
C VAL A 29 -43.47 20.14 17.07
N VAL A 30 -43.97 20.97 17.98
CA VAL A 30 -43.52 21.01 19.39
C VAL A 30 -43.81 19.69 20.09
N ASP A 31 -45.01 19.15 19.89
CA ASP A 31 -45.45 17.90 20.48
C ASP A 31 -44.69 16.70 19.89
N ILE A 32 -44.52 16.65 18.57
CA ILE A 32 -43.76 15.59 17.87
C ILE A 32 -42.29 15.56 18.33
N LEU A 33 -41.66 16.72 18.45
CA LEU A 33 -40.25 16.83 18.83
C LEU A 33 -40.02 16.89 20.35
N PHE A 34 -41.08 16.84 21.16
CA PHE A 34 -41.06 16.98 22.62
C PHE A 34 -40.19 18.16 23.09
N CYS A 35 -40.40 19.35 22.53
CA CYS A 35 -39.54 20.50 22.82
C CYS A 35 -40.30 21.84 22.91
N THR A 36 -39.64 22.91 23.36
CA THR A 36 -40.30 24.22 23.48
C THR A 36 -40.56 24.84 22.10
N ARG A 37 -41.59 25.71 21.96
CA ARG A 37 -41.86 26.47 20.71
C ARG A 37 -40.62 27.19 20.17
N ARG A 38 -39.78 27.76 21.06
CA ARG A 38 -38.54 28.43 20.67
C ARG A 38 -37.56 27.44 20.04
N ASN A 39 -37.42 26.25 20.63
CA ASN A 39 -36.53 25.21 20.13
C ASN A 39 -37.04 24.62 18.82
N ALA A 40 -38.34 24.36 18.68
CA ALA A 40 -38.94 23.89 17.43
C ALA A 40 -38.62 24.83 16.25
N ARG A 41 -38.73 26.15 16.44
CA ARG A 41 -38.34 27.13 15.41
C ARG A 41 -36.86 27.07 15.06
N ILE A 42 -35.97 26.96 16.05
CA ILE A 42 -34.52 26.85 15.82
C ILE A 42 -34.22 25.58 15.02
N VAL A 43 -34.87 24.47 15.36
CA VAL A 43 -34.71 23.18 14.71
C VAL A 43 -35.16 23.25 13.25
N LEU A 44 -36.37 23.76 13.00
CA LEU A 44 -36.91 23.94 11.64
C LEU A 44 -36.00 24.84 10.78
N ASN A 45 -35.59 25.99 11.31
CA ASN A 45 -34.68 26.89 10.58
C ASN A 45 -33.35 26.21 10.24
N LYS A 46 -32.78 25.43 11.17
CA LYS A 46 -31.54 24.68 10.90
C LYS A 46 -31.72 23.59 9.86
N MET A 47 -32.86 22.89 9.84
CA MET A 47 -33.17 21.91 8.80
C MET A 47 -33.35 22.57 7.43
N GLU A 48 -33.92 23.77 7.40
CA GLU A 48 -34.07 24.58 6.18
C GLU A 48 -32.73 25.14 5.68
N GLU A 49 -31.86 25.62 6.58
CA GLU A 49 -30.47 26.03 6.27
C GLU A 49 -29.64 24.88 5.65
N GLU A 50 -29.86 23.64 6.13
CA GLU A 50 -29.21 22.44 5.58
C GLU A 50 -29.95 21.91 4.32
N GLY A 51 -31.05 22.53 3.91
CA GLY A 51 -31.83 22.20 2.71
C GLY A 51 -32.61 20.88 2.80
N TRP A 52 -32.90 20.39 4.01
CA TRP A 52 -33.63 19.14 4.24
C TRP A 52 -35.14 19.32 4.11
N ILE A 53 -35.64 20.49 4.50
CA ILE A 53 -37.04 20.88 4.45
C ILE A 53 -37.19 22.30 3.92
N GLU A 54 -38.42 22.68 3.61
CA GLU A 54 -38.86 24.06 3.43
C GLU A 54 -40.03 24.31 4.39
N TRP A 55 -39.95 25.37 5.19
CA TRP A 55 -40.99 25.69 6.19
C TRP A 55 -41.63 27.04 5.90
N HIS A 56 -42.91 27.04 5.54
CA HIS A 56 -43.68 28.25 5.28
C HIS A 56 -44.60 28.56 6.47
N PRO A 57 -44.19 29.46 7.39
CA PRO A 57 -44.99 29.78 8.56
C PRO A 57 -46.25 30.56 8.19
N ALA A 58 -47.40 30.16 8.73
CA ALA A 58 -48.65 30.91 8.61
C ALA A 58 -48.92 31.74 9.87
N ALA A 59 -49.17 33.04 9.70
CA ALA A 59 -49.48 33.94 10.81
C ALA A 59 -50.99 33.94 11.16
N GLY A 60 -51.32 33.52 12.38
CA GLY A 60 -52.69 33.54 12.95
C GLY A 60 -53.01 32.30 13.79
N ARG A 61 -53.85 32.44 14.83
CA ARG A 61 -54.30 31.29 15.65
C ARG A 61 -55.03 30.26 14.77
N GLY A 62 -54.60 29.01 14.81
CA GLY A 62 -55.24 27.90 14.09
C GLY A 62 -54.93 27.81 12.58
N LYS A 63 -54.04 28.66 12.04
CA LYS A 63 -53.60 28.52 10.64
C LYS A 63 -52.50 27.47 10.53
N LEU A 64 -52.61 26.62 9.52
CA LEU A 64 -51.63 25.59 9.21
C LEU A 64 -50.45 26.21 8.46
N SER A 65 -49.24 25.93 8.93
CA SER A 65 -48.00 26.21 8.22
C SER A 65 -47.70 25.06 7.27
N LYS A 66 -46.95 25.30 6.20
CA LYS A 66 -46.61 24.25 5.23
C LYS A 66 -45.19 23.74 5.50
N LEU A 67 -45.05 22.43 5.66
CA LEU A 67 -43.78 21.72 5.76
C LEU A 67 -43.59 20.91 4.48
N ILE A 68 -42.51 21.16 3.75
CA ILE A 68 -42.15 20.43 2.53
C ILE A 68 -40.86 19.65 2.80
N PHE A 69 -40.85 18.36 2.53
CA PHE A 69 -39.63 17.55 2.63
C PHE A 69 -38.85 17.61 1.32
N LYS A 70 -37.62 18.12 1.36
CA LYS A 70 -36.75 18.23 0.18
C LYS A 70 -35.83 17.02 0.00
N ARG A 71 -35.63 16.24 1.07
CA ARG A 71 -34.69 15.12 1.14
C ARG A 71 -35.33 13.91 1.81
N SER A 72 -34.88 12.72 1.44
CA SER A 72 -35.26 11.47 2.11
C SER A 72 -34.44 11.24 3.38
N ARG A 73 -34.87 10.31 4.25
CA ARG A 73 -34.06 9.84 5.39
C ARG A 73 -32.69 9.31 4.93
N ALA A 74 -32.68 8.53 3.84
CA ALA A 74 -31.45 7.99 3.27
C ALA A 74 -30.52 9.12 2.82
N ASP A 75 -31.03 10.12 2.09
CA ASP A 75 -30.22 11.24 1.60
C ASP A 75 -29.57 12.03 2.75
N VAL A 76 -30.31 12.29 3.83
CA VAL A 76 -29.78 13.01 5.00
C VAL A 76 -28.69 12.20 5.69
N SER A 77 -28.91 10.90 5.90
CA SER A 77 -27.93 10.00 6.52
C SER A 77 -26.68 9.83 5.68
N GLU A 78 -26.82 9.64 4.36
CA GLU A 78 -25.68 9.50 3.42
C GLU A 78 -24.84 10.78 3.34
N ASN A 79 -25.47 11.96 3.25
CA ASN A 79 -24.73 13.22 3.22
C ASN A 79 -23.98 13.47 4.54
N LEU A 80 -24.59 13.13 5.67
CA LEU A 80 -23.93 13.24 6.96
C LEU A 80 -22.78 12.23 7.10
N ALA A 81 -22.97 11.01 6.59
CA ALA A 81 -21.92 10.00 6.52
C ALA A 81 -20.74 10.48 5.67
N ARG A 82 -20.99 11.06 4.48
CA ARG A 82 -19.95 11.66 3.62
C ARG A 82 -19.16 12.75 4.35
N ARG A 83 -19.84 13.65 5.06
CA ARG A 83 -19.17 14.68 5.89
C ARG A 83 -18.31 14.06 6.99
N TYR A 84 -18.79 13.00 7.64
CA TYR A 84 -17.96 12.28 8.61
C TYR A 84 -16.77 11.59 7.94
N LEU A 85 -16.93 11.05 6.74
CA LEU A 85 -15.80 10.53 5.97
C LEU A 85 -14.81 11.65 5.61
N ASP A 86 -15.26 12.86 5.22
CA ASP A 86 -14.39 14.03 4.99
C ASP A 86 -13.56 14.40 6.23
N GLU A 87 -14.13 14.22 7.42
CA GLU A 87 -13.50 14.45 8.72
C GLU A 87 -12.68 13.23 9.22
N GLY A 88 -12.64 12.14 8.46
CA GLY A 88 -12.02 10.85 8.82
C GLY A 88 -12.61 10.25 10.09
N LYS A 89 -13.93 10.31 10.22
CA LYS A 89 -14.76 9.87 11.35
C LYS A 89 -15.62 8.68 10.93
N ILE A 90 -14.98 7.57 10.56
CA ILE A 90 -15.66 6.39 9.98
C ILE A 90 -16.67 5.77 10.97
N ALA A 91 -16.33 5.69 12.26
CA ALA A 91 -17.27 5.17 13.27
C ALA A 91 -18.55 6.01 13.36
N GLN A 92 -18.44 7.33 13.22
CA GLN A 92 -19.59 8.22 13.16
C GLN A 92 -20.35 8.08 11.84
N ALA A 93 -19.64 7.91 10.71
CA ALA A 93 -20.26 7.61 9.41
C ALA A 93 -21.07 6.30 9.48
N PHE A 94 -20.50 5.25 10.07
CA PHE A 94 -21.15 3.95 10.26
C PHE A 94 -22.36 4.05 11.19
N SER A 95 -22.21 4.77 12.30
CA SER A 95 -23.31 5.05 13.23
C SER A 95 -24.45 5.79 12.53
N VAL A 96 -24.16 6.76 11.65
CA VAL A 96 -25.22 7.48 10.95
C VAL A 96 -25.87 6.71 9.81
N LEU A 97 -25.28 5.59 9.41
CA LEU A 97 -25.87 4.65 8.46
C LEU A 97 -26.53 3.48 9.17
N ASP A 98 -26.92 3.67 10.43
CA ASP A 98 -27.62 2.70 11.27
C ASP A 98 -26.82 1.39 11.46
N HIS A 99 -25.49 1.48 11.43
CA HIS A 99 -24.55 0.34 11.47
C HIS A 99 -24.78 -0.66 10.31
N ASP A 100 -25.32 -0.19 9.20
CA ASP A 100 -25.49 -0.98 7.99
C ASP A 100 -24.22 -0.94 7.16
N ALA A 101 -23.49 -2.07 7.15
CA ALA A 101 -22.24 -2.22 6.41
C ALA A 101 -22.44 -2.06 4.90
N SER A 102 -23.62 -2.38 4.37
CA SER A 102 -23.91 -2.27 2.94
C SER A 102 -24.08 -0.81 2.54
N LYS A 103 -24.81 -0.01 3.34
CA LYS A 103 -24.94 1.43 3.13
C LYS A 103 -23.61 2.14 3.32
N LEU A 104 -22.83 1.78 4.33
CA LEU A 104 -21.50 2.33 4.52
C LEU A 104 -20.61 2.02 3.31
N THR A 105 -20.65 0.79 2.81
CA THR A 105 -19.93 0.40 1.60
C THR A 105 -20.39 1.21 0.39
N GLN A 106 -21.69 1.44 0.22
CA GLN A 106 -22.23 2.22 -0.90
C GLN A 106 -21.84 3.71 -0.82
N VAL A 107 -21.88 4.29 0.38
CA VAL A 107 -21.43 5.67 0.62
C VAL A 107 -19.92 5.77 0.40
N ILE A 108 -19.15 4.84 0.95
CA ILE A 108 -17.70 4.73 0.72
C ILE A 108 -17.43 4.57 -0.76
N GLN A 109 -18.13 3.71 -1.50
CA GLN A 109 -17.96 3.56 -2.96
C GLN A 109 -18.28 4.84 -3.73
N SER A 110 -19.32 5.59 -3.35
CA SER A 110 -19.62 6.90 -3.95
C SER A 110 -18.62 8.01 -3.54
N TYR A 111 -17.91 7.79 -2.43
CA TYR A 111 -16.91 8.67 -1.88
C TYR A 111 -15.50 8.36 -2.41
N LEU A 112 -15.25 7.09 -2.72
CA LEU A 112 -14.07 6.55 -3.39
C LEU A 112 -14.17 6.74 -4.90
N GLY A 113 -13.05 6.61 -5.60
CA GLY A 113 -12.98 6.85 -7.04
C GLY A 113 -12.81 8.32 -7.37
N VAL A 114 -13.21 8.74 -8.57
CA VAL A 114 -12.87 10.06 -9.10
C VAL A 114 -13.95 11.08 -8.81
N GLN A 115 -13.59 12.18 -8.17
CA GLN A 115 -14.45 13.33 -7.98
C GLN A 115 -13.82 14.59 -8.58
N HIS A 116 -14.67 15.43 -9.16
CA HIS A 116 -14.29 16.79 -9.55
C HIS A 116 -14.54 17.71 -8.35
N GLN A 117 -13.49 17.96 -7.55
CA GLN A 117 -13.59 18.88 -6.41
C GLN A 117 -12.94 20.20 -6.79
N GLU A 118 -13.71 21.29 -6.79
CA GLU A 118 -13.22 22.64 -7.13
C GLU A 118 -12.54 22.72 -8.52
N GLY A 119 -12.93 21.84 -9.46
CA GLY A 119 -12.33 21.74 -10.79
C GLY A 119 -11.11 20.82 -10.89
N LEU A 120 -10.67 20.21 -9.79
CA LEU A 120 -9.56 19.25 -9.76
C LEU A 120 -10.06 17.81 -9.94
N GLN A 121 -9.32 17.00 -10.68
CA GLN A 121 -9.52 15.54 -10.75
C GLN A 121 -8.86 14.87 -9.54
N VAL A 122 -9.69 14.41 -8.60
CA VAL A 122 -9.25 13.79 -7.34
C VAL A 122 -9.62 12.31 -7.34
N VAL A 123 -8.66 11.43 -7.07
CA VAL A 123 -8.91 9.99 -6.84
C VAL A 123 -8.78 9.66 -5.35
N ARG A 124 -9.77 8.98 -4.80
CA ARG A 124 -9.76 8.49 -3.40
C ARG A 124 -9.68 6.97 -3.37
N LEU A 125 -8.68 6.45 -2.65
CA LEU A 125 -8.37 5.02 -2.52
C LEU A 125 -8.47 4.59 -1.06
N PRO A 126 -9.15 3.48 -0.73
CA PRO A 126 -9.17 2.95 0.62
C PRO A 126 -7.88 2.16 0.90
N TYR A 127 -7.42 2.17 2.14
CA TYR A 127 -6.29 1.37 2.58
C TYR A 127 -6.40 1.02 4.08
N TYR A 128 -5.84 -0.11 4.50
CA TYR A 128 -6.14 -0.69 5.83
C TYR A 128 -5.32 -0.09 6.97
N ARG A 129 -4.29 0.71 6.66
CA ARG A 129 -3.39 1.31 7.66
C ARG A 129 -2.76 2.63 7.19
N PRO A 130 -2.21 3.43 8.10
CA PRO A 130 -1.40 4.59 7.74
C PRO A 130 -0.11 4.21 6.98
N LEU A 131 0.35 5.10 6.11
CA LEU A 131 1.60 4.98 5.32
C LEU A 131 2.65 5.93 5.88
N SER A 132 3.27 5.56 6.99
CA SER A 132 4.04 6.46 7.85
C SER A 132 5.53 6.60 7.51
N VAL A 133 6.07 5.78 6.62
CA VAL A 133 7.51 5.79 6.26
C VAL A 133 7.69 5.88 4.75
N LEU A 134 7.76 7.10 4.24
CA LEU A 134 7.95 7.41 2.83
C LEU A 134 9.40 7.74 2.47
N ASN A 135 10.34 7.61 3.41
CA ASN A 135 11.75 7.88 3.21
C ASN A 135 12.46 6.67 2.57
N PRO A 136 13.03 6.81 1.36
CA PRO A 136 13.63 5.70 0.64
C PRO A 136 14.86 5.05 1.29
N LEU A 137 15.47 5.72 2.28
CA LEU A 137 16.61 5.22 3.03
C LEU A 137 16.20 4.30 4.19
N LYS A 138 14.90 4.17 4.48
CA LYS A 138 14.37 3.30 5.53
C LYS A 138 13.70 2.05 4.92
N PRO A 139 13.62 0.94 5.67
CA PRO A 139 12.86 -0.22 5.25
C PRO A 139 11.39 0.15 4.95
N MET A 140 10.94 -0.13 3.73
CA MET A 140 9.60 0.20 3.25
C MET A 140 8.84 -1.07 2.87
N ARG A 141 7.55 -1.13 3.23
CA ARG A 141 6.66 -2.17 2.68
C ARG A 141 6.29 -1.81 1.24
N ARG A 142 5.71 -2.77 0.51
CA ARG A 142 5.38 -2.61 -0.92
C ARG A 142 4.56 -1.35 -1.24
N SER A 143 3.65 -0.95 -0.35
CA SER A 143 2.82 0.24 -0.53
C SER A 143 3.62 1.53 -0.38
N GLU A 144 4.46 1.65 0.64
CA GLU A 144 5.39 2.77 0.79
C GLU A 144 6.35 2.85 -0.40
N GLN A 145 6.86 1.73 -0.89
CA GLN A 145 7.68 1.71 -2.11
C GLN A 145 6.92 2.25 -3.33
N HIS A 146 5.63 1.91 -3.46
CA HIS A 146 4.79 2.44 -4.54
C HIS A 146 4.64 3.96 -4.42
N ILE A 147 4.31 4.47 -3.22
CA ILE A 147 4.17 5.90 -2.97
C ILE A 147 5.50 6.64 -3.17
N ALA A 148 6.62 6.09 -2.70
CA ALA A 148 7.94 6.70 -2.86
C ALA A 148 8.33 6.86 -4.34
N ARG A 149 7.93 5.93 -5.22
CA ARG A 149 8.12 6.06 -6.68
C ARG A 149 7.34 7.22 -7.31
N GLN A 150 6.28 7.69 -6.66
CA GLN A 150 5.50 8.86 -7.09
C GLN A 150 6.10 10.17 -6.56
N ILE A 151 6.84 10.12 -5.46
CA ILE A 151 7.41 11.28 -4.77
C ILE A 151 8.83 11.60 -5.25
N TYR A 152 9.64 10.57 -5.52
CA TYR A 152 11.05 10.74 -5.83
C TYR A 152 11.43 10.24 -7.22
N SER A 153 12.49 10.80 -7.77
CA SER A 153 13.12 10.33 -9.00
C SER A 153 14.52 9.76 -8.70
N GLY A 154 14.94 8.79 -9.50
CA GLY A 154 16.30 8.24 -9.47
C GLY A 154 17.09 8.69 -10.70
N LEU A 155 18.31 8.18 -10.89
CA LEU A 155 19.00 8.37 -12.17
C LEU A 155 18.27 7.66 -13.31
N THR A 156 17.77 6.46 -13.02
CA THR A 156 17.02 5.60 -13.93
C THR A 156 15.74 5.11 -13.25
N ARG A 157 14.81 4.55 -14.03
CA ARG A 157 13.57 3.95 -13.54
C ARG A 157 13.11 2.81 -14.44
N PHE A 158 12.19 1.99 -13.95
CA PHE A 158 11.45 1.06 -14.80
C PHE A 158 10.12 1.69 -15.25
N ASP A 159 9.71 1.41 -16.48
CA ASP A 159 8.34 1.69 -16.92
C ASP A 159 7.37 0.56 -16.56
N GLU A 160 6.10 0.69 -16.93
CA GLU A 160 5.05 -0.32 -16.71
C GLU A 160 5.32 -1.66 -17.40
N SER A 161 6.23 -1.70 -18.37
CA SER A 161 6.68 -2.92 -19.07
C SER A 161 8.00 -3.46 -18.49
N GLU A 162 8.41 -2.95 -17.33
CA GLU A 162 9.64 -3.32 -16.61
C GLU A 162 10.92 -3.12 -17.44
N GLN A 163 10.85 -2.18 -18.38
CA GLN A 163 11.98 -1.77 -19.19
C GLN A 163 12.70 -0.61 -18.53
N LEU A 164 14.02 -0.68 -18.53
CA LEU A 164 14.85 0.39 -17.98
C LEU A 164 14.70 1.65 -18.84
N LYS A 165 14.39 2.77 -18.19
CA LYS A 165 14.21 4.08 -18.81
C LYS A 165 15.06 5.15 -18.12
N PRO A 166 15.42 6.22 -18.86
CA PRO A 166 15.95 7.44 -18.27
C PRO A 166 14.98 8.06 -17.27
N ASP A 167 15.52 8.64 -16.20
CA ASP A 167 14.77 9.43 -15.23
C ASP A 167 15.45 10.80 -15.04
N LEU A 168 16.13 11.06 -13.91
CA LEU A 168 16.95 12.28 -13.74
C LEU A 168 18.14 12.29 -14.70
N ALA A 169 18.76 11.12 -14.94
CA ALA A 169 19.73 10.98 -16.01
C ALA A 169 19.00 10.73 -17.32
N HIS A 170 19.20 11.60 -18.32
CA HIS A 170 18.59 11.43 -19.64
C HIS A 170 19.41 10.49 -20.55
N ALA A 171 20.67 10.24 -20.21
CA ALA A 171 21.57 9.30 -20.88
C ALA A 171 22.66 8.82 -19.92
N TRP A 172 23.27 7.67 -20.20
CA TRP A 172 24.41 7.12 -19.47
C TRP A 172 25.22 6.19 -20.36
N GLN A 173 26.48 5.93 -19.99
CA GLN A 173 27.35 5.03 -20.71
C GLN A 173 28.40 4.40 -19.77
N PRO A 174 28.82 3.14 -20.02
CA PRO A 174 29.97 2.58 -19.36
C PRO A 174 31.25 3.19 -19.96
N ILE A 175 32.16 3.67 -19.12
CA ILE A 175 33.53 4.02 -19.53
C ILE A 175 34.42 2.78 -19.40
N THR A 176 34.26 2.04 -18.31
CA THR A 176 34.81 0.70 -18.08
C THR A 176 33.78 -0.14 -17.30
N PRO A 177 33.97 -1.45 -17.10
CA PRO A 177 33.09 -2.24 -16.24
C PRO A 177 33.00 -1.75 -14.78
N GLN A 178 33.94 -0.91 -14.34
CA GLN A 178 34.01 -0.32 -12.99
C GLN A 178 33.77 1.20 -12.99
N HIS A 179 33.46 1.81 -14.13
CA HIS A 179 33.30 3.26 -14.24
C HIS A 179 32.14 3.60 -15.16
N TRP A 180 31.12 4.26 -14.61
CA TRP A 180 29.94 4.71 -15.34
C TRP A 180 29.85 6.23 -15.35
N ARG A 181 29.35 6.78 -16.46
CA ARG A 181 29.01 8.19 -16.60
C ARG A 181 27.52 8.36 -16.86
N PHE A 182 26.89 9.28 -16.13
CA PHE A 182 25.50 9.68 -16.26
C PHE A 182 25.39 11.15 -16.62
N TYR A 183 24.45 11.49 -17.50
CA TYR A 183 24.15 12.86 -17.95
C TYR A 183 22.78 13.28 -17.41
N LEU A 184 22.77 14.29 -16.54
CA LEU A 184 21.60 14.76 -15.81
C LEU A 184 20.79 15.78 -16.61
N ARG A 185 19.48 15.83 -16.36
CA ARG A 185 18.62 16.89 -16.88
C ARG A 185 18.92 18.22 -16.18
N PRO A 186 19.13 19.32 -16.92
CA PRO A 186 19.24 20.64 -16.32
C PRO A 186 17.87 21.14 -15.85
N GLY A 187 17.86 22.03 -14.86
CA GLY A 187 16.64 22.76 -14.47
C GLY A 187 15.61 21.96 -13.66
N VAL A 188 15.93 20.75 -13.21
CA VAL A 188 15.03 19.94 -12.37
C VAL A 188 14.84 20.62 -11.01
N ARG A 189 13.60 20.62 -10.51
CA ARG A 189 13.26 21.20 -9.21
C ARG A 189 12.72 20.16 -8.25
N PHE A 190 13.04 20.35 -6.97
CA PHE A 190 12.35 19.68 -5.88
C PHE A 190 10.95 20.26 -5.66
N HIS A 191 10.09 19.54 -4.95
CA HIS A 191 8.72 19.96 -4.64
C HIS A 191 8.62 21.29 -3.88
N ASN A 192 9.67 21.68 -3.16
CA ASN A 192 9.77 22.96 -2.45
C ASN A 192 10.22 24.13 -3.36
N GLY A 193 10.50 23.87 -4.65
CA GLY A 193 10.93 24.86 -5.63
C GLY A 193 12.44 25.02 -5.78
N ASN A 194 13.24 24.46 -4.88
CA ASN A 194 14.71 24.49 -4.96
C ASN A 194 15.19 23.74 -6.21
N LEU A 195 16.30 24.21 -6.79
CA LEU A 195 16.93 23.56 -7.92
C LEU A 195 17.67 22.29 -7.46
N LEU A 196 17.52 21.19 -8.18
CA LEU A 196 18.37 20.02 -8.02
C LEU A 196 19.75 20.33 -8.59
N THR A 197 20.77 20.37 -7.74
CA THR A 197 22.16 20.57 -8.16
C THR A 197 22.87 19.23 -8.36
N THR A 198 23.99 19.26 -9.10
CA THR A 198 24.77 18.05 -9.36
C THR A 198 25.39 17.49 -8.07
N GLU A 199 25.74 18.36 -7.14
CA GLU A 199 26.31 18.02 -5.83
C GLU A 199 25.32 17.23 -4.97
N MET A 200 24.04 17.60 -4.99
CA MET A 200 22.98 16.86 -4.27
C MET A 200 22.78 15.44 -4.83
N VAL A 201 22.94 15.29 -6.14
CA VAL A 201 22.93 13.97 -6.81
C VAL A 201 24.15 13.16 -6.40
N VAL A 202 25.35 13.77 -6.42
CA VAL A 202 26.60 13.12 -5.96
C VAL A 202 26.48 12.67 -4.50
N GLU A 203 25.97 13.51 -3.61
CA GLU A 203 25.76 13.17 -2.19
C GLU A 203 24.81 11.98 -2.03
N SER A 204 23.65 12.02 -2.70
CA SER A 204 22.67 10.92 -2.65
C SER A 204 23.27 9.59 -3.13
N LEU A 205 23.98 9.61 -4.26
CA LEU A 205 24.63 8.42 -4.83
C LEU A 205 25.79 7.92 -3.97
N TRP A 206 26.58 8.83 -3.40
CA TRP A 206 27.67 8.47 -2.50
C TRP A 206 27.16 7.75 -1.25
N ASN A 207 26.00 8.17 -0.72
CA ASN A 207 25.39 7.53 0.44
C ASN A 207 24.88 6.12 0.16
N LEU A 208 24.69 5.72 -1.11
CA LEU A 208 24.32 4.34 -1.45
C LEU A 208 25.38 3.32 -1.03
N ARG A 209 26.65 3.71 -0.82
CA ARG A 209 27.68 2.77 -0.34
C ARG A 209 27.36 2.10 1.01
N PHE A 210 26.43 2.66 1.78
CA PHE A 210 25.93 2.07 3.03
C PHE A 210 24.76 1.09 2.83
N VAL A 211 24.25 1.00 1.61
CA VAL A 211 23.25 0.02 1.20
C VAL A 211 23.99 -1.16 0.61
N ASN A 212 23.75 -2.37 1.11
CA ASN A 212 24.47 -3.59 0.72
C ASN A 212 24.52 -3.80 -0.81
N LEU A 213 23.40 -3.55 -1.50
CA LEU A 213 23.31 -3.61 -2.97
C LEU A 213 24.34 -2.72 -3.67
N PHE A 214 24.75 -1.61 -3.09
CA PHE A 214 25.69 -0.64 -3.69
C PHE A 214 26.98 -0.48 -2.87
N SER A 215 27.25 -1.41 -1.95
CA SER A 215 28.45 -1.39 -1.08
C SER A 215 29.78 -1.40 -1.85
N HIS A 216 29.75 -1.78 -3.13
CA HIS A 216 30.89 -1.76 -4.05
C HIS A 216 31.14 -0.40 -4.72
N ILE A 217 30.35 0.64 -4.43
CA ILE A 217 30.66 2.01 -4.89
C ILE A 217 31.94 2.48 -4.20
N ASP A 218 32.95 2.81 -5.01
CA ASP A 218 34.25 3.28 -4.55
C ASP A 218 34.31 4.82 -4.47
N LYS A 219 33.71 5.48 -5.47
CA LYS A 219 33.80 6.94 -5.62
C LYS A 219 32.63 7.46 -6.46
N VAL A 220 32.16 8.66 -6.13
CA VAL A 220 31.20 9.42 -6.96
C VAL A 220 31.70 10.86 -7.08
N GLU A 221 31.84 11.36 -8.30
CA GLU A 221 32.25 12.75 -8.57
C GLU A 221 31.52 13.34 -9.76
N SER A 222 31.58 14.65 -9.88
CA SER A 222 31.09 15.37 -11.06
C SER A 222 32.28 15.98 -11.81
N PRO A 223 32.55 15.56 -13.06
CA PRO A 223 33.59 16.19 -13.88
C PRO A 223 33.14 17.53 -14.48
N ALA A 224 31.83 17.80 -14.55
CA ALA A 224 31.22 19.03 -15.05
C ALA A 224 29.73 19.09 -14.66
N ASP A 225 29.13 20.28 -14.75
CA ASP A 225 27.69 20.49 -14.53
C ASP A 225 26.84 19.46 -15.29
N CYS A 226 25.85 18.90 -14.60
CA CYS A 226 24.94 17.88 -15.13
C CYS A 226 25.65 16.59 -15.60
N ILE A 227 26.87 16.32 -15.15
CA ILE A 227 27.57 15.05 -15.38
C ILE A 227 27.96 14.44 -14.04
N VAL A 228 27.70 13.15 -13.86
CA VAL A 228 28.12 12.39 -12.68
C VAL A 228 28.82 11.11 -13.12
N ASP A 229 29.99 10.87 -12.55
CA ASP A 229 30.77 9.66 -12.73
C ASP A 229 30.73 8.83 -11.43
N ILE A 230 30.55 7.52 -11.58
CA ILE A 230 30.52 6.55 -10.48
C ILE A 230 31.61 5.50 -10.75
N TRP A 231 32.54 5.34 -9.82
CA TRP A 231 33.56 4.29 -9.83
C TRP A 231 33.22 3.20 -8.82
N LEU A 232 33.59 1.97 -9.17
CA LEU A 232 33.22 0.75 -8.47
C LEU A 232 34.46 -0.08 -8.13
N GLN A 233 34.43 -0.71 -6.95
CA GLN A 233 35.48 -1.63 -6.50
C GLN A 233 35.49 -2.95 -7.29
N LYS A 234 34.32 -3.35 -7.79
CA LYS A 234 34.11 -4.57 -8.58
C LYS A 234 33.35 -4.23 -9.87
N PRO A 235 33.58 -4.97 -10.97
CA PRO A 235 32.82 -4.80 -12.19
C PRO A 235 31.30 -4.93 -11.96
N ASP A 236 30.53 -3.95 -12.43
CA ASP A 236 29.07 -3.99 -12.42
C ASP A 236 28.50 -3.39 -13.71
N THR A 237 28.22 -4.28 -14.65
CA THR A 237 27.58 -3.94 -15.93
C THR A 237 26.09 -3.65 -15.79
N ARG A 238 25.51 -3.86 -14.60
CA ARG A 238 24.08 -3.72 -14.28
C ARG A 238 23.80 -2.49 -13.43
N LEU A 239 24.80 -1.67 -13.11
CA LEU A 239 24.62 -0.48 -12.26
C LEU A 239 23.45 0.41 -12.68
N PRO A 240 23.24 0.77 -13.97
CA PRO A 240 22.08 1.58 -14.36
C PRO A 240 20.74 0.90 -14.07
N LEU A 241 20.68 -0.43 -14.13
CA LEU A 241 19.50 -1.21 -13.81
C LEU A 241 19.24 -1.18 -12.30
N LEU A 242 20.26 -1.40 -11.49
CA LEU A 242 20.15 -1.38 -10.02
C LEU A 242 19.77 0.01 -9.50
N LEU A 243 20.24 1.08 -10.13
CA LEU A 243 19.88 2.47 -9.77
C LEU A 243 18.41 2.83 -9.98
N ALA A 244 17.60 1.93 -10.57
CA ALA A 244 16.15 2.09 -10.64
C ALA A 244 15.44 1.69 -9.32
N GLU A 245 16.15 1.02 -8.41
CA GLU A 245 15.63 0.58 -7.11
C GLU A 245 15.13 1.74 -6.23
N CYS A 246 14.20 1.44 -5.33
CA CYS A 246 13.60 2.47 -4.48
C CYS A 246 14.63 3.13 -3.55
N CYS A 247 15.60 2.37 -3.02
CA CYS A 247 16.66 2.93 -2.19
C CYS A 247 17.62 3.87 -2.95
N ALA A 248 17.63 3.84 -4.29
CA ALA A 248 18.52 4.63 -5.14
C ALA A 248 17.91 5.97 -5.62
N LYS A 249 16.81 6.41 -5.01
CA LYS A 249 16.19 7.72 -5.31
C LYS A 249 17.09 8.86 -4.83
N VAL A 250 17.02 10.00 -5.50
CA VAL A 250 17.75 11.21 -5.13
C VAL A 250 16.91 12.01 -4.13
N LEU A 251 17.54 12.40 -3.02
CA LEU A 251 16.90 13.11 -1.92
C LEU A 251 17.50 14.51 -1.78
N ILE A 252 16.78 15.39 -1.08
CA ILE A 252 17.38 16.63 -0.56
C ILE A 252 18.52 16.29 0.44
N PRO A 253 19.51 17.18 0.62
CA PRO A 253 20.58 16.99 1.60
C PRO A 253 20.04 16.71 3.00
N GLU A 254 20.77 15.92 3.79
CA GLU A 254 20.34 15.57 5.14
C GLU A 254 20.10 16.80 6.04
N SER A 255 20.91 17.84 5.86
CA SER A 255 20.79 19.11 6.59
C SER A 255 19.51 19.90 6.28
N GLU A 256 18.84 19.61 5.16
CA GLU A 256 17.57 20.25 4.77
C GLU A 256 16.34 19.41 5.14
N ARG A 257 16.53 18.21 5.71
CA ARG A 257 15.43 17.31 6.10
C ARG A 257 14.87 17.72 7.47
N GLY A 258 13.58 18.01 7.52
CA GLY A 258 12.87 18.23 8.78
C GLY A 258 12.63 16.93 9.54
N GLU A 259 12.25 17.03 10.82
CA GLU A 259 11.96 15.87 11.69
C GLU A 259 10.86 14.96 11.12
N ASN A 260 9.94 15.53 10.36
CA ASN A 260 8.81 14.84 9.74
C ASN A 260 9.09 14.35 8.31
N PHE A 261 10.35 14.28 7.88
CA PHE A 261 10.71 13.91 6.50
C PHE A 261 10.18 12.53 6.08
N ASP A 262 10.05 11.58 7.01
CA ASP A 262 9.46 10.27 6.71
C ASP A 262 7.96 10.35 6.36
N LEU A 263 7.24 11.35 6.87
CA LEU A 263 5.80 11.55 6.65
C LEU A 263 5.53 12.54 5.51
N LEU A 264 6.27 13.65 5.48
CA LEU A 264 6.15 14.76 4.53
C LEU A 264 7.46 14.95 3.75
N PRO A 265 7.87 13.95 2.95
CA PRO A 265 9.08 14.04 2.17
C PRO A 265 9.02 15.08 1.05
N ILE A 266 10.20 15.60 0.70
CA ILE A 266 10.42 16.45 -0.48
C ILE A 266 11.23 15.63 -1.49
N GLY A 267 10.69 15.49 -2.69
CA GLY A 267 11.35 14.82 -3.81
C GLY A 267 11.27 15.63 -5.10
N THR A 268 11.58 14.97 -6.22
CA THR A 268 11.54 15.52 -7.58
C THR A 268 10.53 14.81 -8.48
N GLY A 269 9.74 13.89 -7.91
CA GLY A 269 8.79 13.04 -8.61
C GLY A 269 7.50 13.76 -9.02
N PRO A 270 6.61 13.05 -9.72
CA PRO A 270 5.36 13.59 -10.27
C PRO A 270 4.38 14.15 -9.23
N TYR A 271 4.40 13.64 -8.00
CA TYR A 271 3.50 14.05 -6.92
C TYR A 271 4.28 14.50 -5.69
N LYS A 272 3.75 15.50 -4.98
CA LYS A 272 4.23 15.93 -3.66
C LYS A 272 3.25 15.55 -2.57
N VAL A 273 3.76 15.25 -1.37
CA VAL A 273 2.90 14.99 -0.21
C VAL A 273 2.43 16.31 0.38
N VAL A 274 1.11 16.47 0.53
CA VAL A 274 0.48 17.66 1.13
C VAL A 274 0.02 17.38 2.57
N LEU A 275 -0.40 16.15 2.84
CA LEU A 275 -0.83 15.68 4.15
C LEU A 275 -0.52 14.20 4.29
N ASN A 276 -0.04 13.79 5.47
CA ASN A 276 0.10 12.38 5.83
C ASN A 276 -0.12 12.25 7.33
N ASP A 277 -1.30 11.79 7.72
CA ASP A 277 -1.70 11.57 9.11
C ASP A 277 -2.26 10.14 9.29
N GLU A 278 -2.75 9.82 10.49
CA GLU A 278 -3.29 8.50 10.80
C GLU A 278 -4.55 8.13 10.00
N LYS A 279 -5.18 9.11 9.34
CA LYS A 279 -6.46 8.93 8.64
C LYS A 279 -6.30 8.96 7.14
N ARG A 280 -5.32 9.71 6.62
CA ARG A 280 -5.13 9.86 5.18
C ARG A 280 -3.74 10.34 4.76
N LEU A 281 -3.34 9.90 3.58
CA LEU A 281 -2.25 10.44 2.78
C LEU A 281 -2.83 11.21 1.60
N VAL A 282 -2.36 12.43 1.34
CA VAL A 282 -2.77 13.28 0.21
C VAL A 282 -1.56 13.63 -0.64
N LEU A 283 -1.60 13.21 -1.89
CA LEU A 283 -0.64 13.51 -2.93
C LEU A 283 -1.23 14.53 -3.90
N GLN A 284 -0.48 15.59 -4.21
CA GLN A 284 -0.87 16.62 -5.18
C GLN A 284 0.10 16.59 -6.36
N ALA A 285 -0.42 16.67 -7.58
CA ALA A 285 0.41 16.75 -8.78
C ALA A 285 1.39 17.92 -8.69
N PHE A 286 2.63 17.68 -9.10
CA PHE A 286 3.68 18.68 -9.10
C PHE A 286 3.78 19.34 -10.49
N ASP A 287 3.25 20.55 -10.61
CA ASP A 287 3.18 21.27 -11.90
C ASP A 287 4.56 21.55 -12.52
N ASN A 288 5.61 21.64 -11.69
CA ASN A 288 6.99 21.85 -12.13
C ASN A 288 7.77 20.53 -12.31
N TYR A 289 7.09 19.39 -12.41
CA TYR A 289 7.72 18.12 -12.69
C TYR A 289 8.43 18.17 -14.05
N PHE A 290 9.66 17.65 -14.11
CA PHE A 290 10.49 17.72 -15.33
C PHE A 290 10.03 16.77 -16.45
N GLY A 291 9.13 15.82 -16.12
CA GLY A 291 8.47 14.94 -17.07
C GLY A 291 7.11 15.48 -17.52
N PHE A 292 6.25 14.58 -18.00
CA PHE A 292 4.85 14.93 -18.19
C PHE A 292 4.17 15.08 -16.84
N ARG A 293 3.49 16.20 -16.63
CA ARG A 293 2.63 16.41 -15.47
C ARG A 293 1.63 15.25 -15.37
N PRO A 294 1.39 14.70 -14.17
CA PRO A 294 0.32 13.74 -13.96
C PRO A 294 -1.03 14.25 -14.47
N LEU A 295 -1.83 13.31 -14.96
CA LEU A 295 -3.16 13.59 -15.49
C LEU A 295 -4.18 13.83 -14.37
N LEU A 296 -4.03 13.15 -13.23
CA LEU A 296 -4.80 13.46 -12.02
C LEU A 296 -4.16 14.62 -11.27
N ASP A 297 -5.00 15.45 -10.67
CA ASP A 297 -4.53 16.57 -9.86
C ASP A 297 -4.20 16.13 -8.43
N ARG A 298 -4.95 15.17 -7.88
CA ARG A 298 -4.80 14.72 -6.50
C ARG A 298 -5.12 13.24 -6.33
N VAL A 299 -4.35 12.58 -5.49
CA VAL A 299 -4.62 11.22 -5.00
C VAL A 299 -4.69 11.24 -3.49
N GLU A 300 -5.76 10.69 -2.92
CA GLU A 300 -5.96 10.57 -1.48
C GLU A 300 -6.08 9.10 -1.11
N VAL A 301 -5.21 8.62 -0.23
CA VAL A 301 -5.29 7.28 0.34
C VAL A 301 -5.88 7.40 1.74
N TRP A 302 -7.06 6.81 1.95
CA TRP A 302 -7.85 6.90 3.16
C TRP A 302 -7.71 5.64 3.99
N VAL A 303 -7.40 5.79 5.28
CA VAL A 303 -7.26 4.67 6.21
C VAL A 303 -8.64 4.24 6.70
N ILE A 304 -9.03 3.00 6.38
CA ILE A 304 -10.32 2.40 6.75
C ILE A 304 -10.03 1.11 7.54
N ASP A 305 -10.40 1.13 8.82
CA ASP A 305 -10.10 0.07 9.80
C ASP A 305 -10.83 -1.27 9.50
N GLU A 306 -10.26 -2.33 10.09
CA GLU A 306 -10.29 -3.80 9.92
C GLU A 306 -11.44 -4.56 9.21
N THR A 307 -12.59 -3.99 8.86
CA THR A 307 -13.70 -4.79 8.27
C THR A 307 -13.95 -4.60 6.78
N HIS A 308 -13.35 -3.60 6.14
CA HIS A 308 -13.71 -3.23 4.74
C HIS A 308 -12.54 -2.87 3.83
N SER A 309 -11.32 -2.75 4.33
CA SER A 309 -10.19 -2.46 3.46
C SER A 309 -9.68 -3.75 2.84
N SER A 310 -10.24 -4.08 1.68
CA SER A 310 -9.55 -4.88 0.69
C SER A 310 -8.13 -4.32 0.57
N MET A 311 -7.08 -5.12 0.80
CA MET A 311 -5.89 -4.97 -0.05
C MET A 311 -6.47 -4.87 -1.46
N VAL A 312 -6.11 -3.88 -2.26
CA VAL A 312 -6.65 -3.71 -3.62
C VAL A 312 -6.75 -5.11 -4.27
N PHE A 313 -7.99 -5.61 -4.35
CA PHE A 313 -8.40 -6.94 -4.78
C PHE A 313 -9.85 -6.88 -5.21
N PRO A 314 -10.19 -7.72 -6.20
CA PRO A 314 -11.52 -7.72 -6.76
C PRO A 314 -12.57 -8.04 -5.72
N SER A 315 -13.72 -7.42 -5.89
CA SER A 315 -14.92 -7.76 -5.14
C SER A 315 -15.37 -9.16 -5.54
N LEU A 316 -14.83 -10.20 -4.88
CA LEU A 316 -15.50 -11.51 -4.79
C LEU A 316 -16.61 -11.50 -3.74
N SER A 317 -17.01 -10.33 -3.24
CA SER A 317 -18.05 -10.14 -2.21
C SER A 317 -19.49 -10.27 -2.70
N ASN A 318 -19.75 -10.73 -3.94
CA ASN A 318 -21.10 -11.02 -4.40
C ASN A 318 -21.37 -12.54 -4.52
N PRO A 319 -21.86 -13.22 -3.46
CA PRO A 319 -22.63 -14.46 -3.63
C PRO A 319 -24.05 -14.19 -4.16
N VAL A 320 -24.41 -12.94 -4.48
CA VAL A 320 -25.59 -12.65 -5.29
C VAL A 320 -25.20 -12.63 -6.76
N LYS A 321 -25.61 -13.69 -7.49
CA LYS A 321 -25.57 -13.75 -8.95
C LYS A 321 -26.05 -12.43 -9.56
N ASN A 322 -25.13 -11.59 -10.03
CA ASN A 322 -25.47 -10.63 -11.06
C ASN A 322 -25.84 -11.45 -12.30
N LYS A 323 -27.14 -11.53 -12.58
CA LYS A 323 -27.64 -12.02 -13.85
C LYS A 323 -27.17 -11.02 -14.91
N ARG A 324 -26.17 -11.44 -15.70
CA ARG A 324 -25.65 -10.81 -16.92
C ARG A 324 -24.91 -9.47 -16.70
N GLY A 325 -23.64 -9.59 -16.32
CA GLY A 325 -22.60 -8.61 -16.58
C GLY A 325 -21.26 -9.30 -16.36
N SER A 326 -20.47 -9.47 -17.42
CA SER A 326 -19.13 -10.06 -17.35
C SER A 326 -18.20 -9.04 -16.67
N SER A 327 -17.89 -9.22 -15.38
CA SER A 327 -16.72 -8.57 -14.79
C SER A 327 -15.48 -9.28 -15.33
N THR A 328 -14.63 -8.55 -16.05
CA THR A 328 -13.28 -9.01 -16.43
C THR A 328 -12.31 -8.22 -15.59
N GLU A 329 -11.89 -8.81 -14.48
CA GLU A 329 -10.89 -8.23 -13.59
C GLU A 329 -9.50 -8.60 -14.10
N ASP A 330 -8.59 -7.64 -14.12
CA ASP A 330 -7.19 -7.87 -14.45
C ASP A 330 -6.43 -8.10 -13.13
N VAL A 331 -6.24 -9.37 -12.78
CA VAL A 331 -5.45 -9.82 -11.63
C VAL A 331 -4.17 -10.48 -12.12
N ASP A 332 -3.07 -10.22 -11.43
CA ASP A 332 -1.77 -10.85 -11.65
C ASP A 332 -1.30 -11.48 -10.33
N LEU A 333 -0.41 -12.47 -10.37
CA LEU A 333 0.18 -12.98 -9.12
C LEU A 333 1.22 -11.99 -8.60
N ASP A 334 1.27 -11.85 -7.27
CA ASP A 334 2.38 -11.21 -6.58
C ASP A 334 3.70 -11.76 -7.16
N PRO A 335 4.62 -10.90 -7.64
CA PRO A 335 5.89 -11.35 -8.20
C PRO A 335 6.71 -12.18 -7.21
N GLY A 336 6.44 -12.04 -5.91
CA GLY A 336 7.03 -12.82 -4.86
C GLY A 336 6.07 -13.66 -4.04
N CYS A 337 6.47 -13.99 -2.82
CA CYS A 337 5.67 -14.77 -1.89
C CYS A 337 5.81 -14.24 -0.46
N THR A 338 4.83 -14.55 0.37
CA THR A 338 5.04 -14.62 1.81
C THR A 338 5.92 -15.83 2.10
N TYR A 339 6.88 -15.67 3.01
CA TYR A 339 7.80 -16.74 3.39
C TYR A 339 8.08 -16.73 4.89
N LEU A 340 8.52 -17.88 5.41
CA LEU A 340 9.14 -17.97 6.73
C LEU A 340 10.65 -17.87 6.57
N LEU A 341 11.27 -16.99 7.33
CA LEU A 341 12.73 -16.86 7.43
C LEU A 341 13.17 -17.49 8.74
N LEU A 342 14.00 -18.53 8.65
CA LEU A 342 14.55 -19.18 9.84
C LEU A 342 15.84 -18.49 10.27
N ASN A 343 16.01 -18.27 11.57
CA ASN A 343 17.28 -17.84 12.13
C ASN A 343 18.24 -19.02 12.20
N ARG A 344 19.03 -19.19 11.14
CA ARG A 344 20.03 -20.26 10.95
C ARG A 344 21.38 -19.93 11.57
N ARG A 345 21.53 -18.73 12.15
CA ARG A 345 22.76 -18.23 12.75
C ARG A 345 22.77 -18.37 14.26
N ASP A 346 21.83 -17.71 14.92
CA ASP A 346 21.80 -17.56 16.39
C ASP A 346 20.54 -18.19 17.02
N GLY A 347 19.54 -18.55 16.21
CA GLY A 347 18.26 -19.11 16.67
C GLY A 347 18.25 -20.64 16.77
N ILE A 348 17.11 -21.18 17.18
CA ILE A 348 16.88 -22.63 17.35
C ILE A 348 17.15 -23.42 16.07
N ALA A 349 16.85 -22.81 14.92
CA ALA A 349 17.05 -23.41 13.63
C ALA A 349 18.53 -23.39 13.22
N ALA A 350 19.48 -22.89 14.00
CA ALA A 350 20.90 -23.13 13.74
C ALA A 350 21.23 -24.64 13.77
N ASP A 351 20.51 -25.41 14.60
CA ASP A 351 20.52 -26.87 14.62
C ASP A 351 19.78 -27.46 13.41
N GLU A 352 20.36 -28.48 12.78
CA GLU A 352 19.79 -29.09 11.57
C GLU A 352 18.52 -29.88 11.84
N THR A 353 18.39 -30.51 13.01
CA THR A 353 17.20 -31.27 13.39
C THR A 353 16.01 -30.33 13.53
N TRP A 354 16.23 -29.19 14.18
CA TRP A 354 15.23 -28.13 14.29
C TRP A 354 14.84 -27.53 12.94
N ALA A 355 15.81 -27.20 12.09
CA ALA A 355 15.49 -26.67 10.77
C ALA A 355 14.72 -27.68 9.90
N GLU A 356 15.08 -28.96 9.93
CA GLU A 356 14.34 -30.02 9.23
C GLU A 356 12.91 -30.16 9.73
N TYR A 357 12.74 -30.22 11.06
CA TYR A 357 11.44 -30.28 11.68
C TYR A 357 10.57 -29.07 11.32
N LEU A 358 11.09 -27.85 11.43
CA LEU A 358 10.36 -26.62 11.12
C LEU A 358 9.96 -26.57 9.64
N CYS A 359 10.87 -26.90 8.71
CA CYS A 359 10.56 -26.94 7.28
C CYS A 359 9.45 -27.95 6.94
N HIS A 360 9.43 -29.10 7.61
CA HIS A 360 8.42 -30.13 7.38
C HIS A 360 7.09 -29.78 8.04
N LYS A 361 7.11 -29.45 9.34
CA LYS A 361 5.91 -29.14 10.14
C LYS A 361 5.21 -27.89 9.62
N LEU A 362 5.98 -26.82 9.36
CA LEU A 362 5.48 -25.52 8.91
C LEU A 362 5.46 -25.37 7.38
N SER A 363 5.26 -26.47 6.64
CA SER A 363 5.10 -26.41 5.19
C SER A 363 3.85 -25.61 4.79
N ALA A 364 3.89 -24.98 3.61
CA ALA A 364 2.77 -24.20 3.07
C ALA A 364 1.44 -24.96 3.09
N MET A 365 1.47 -26.26 2.75
CA MET A 365 0.29 -27.13 2.76
C MET A 365 -0.30 -27.34 4.15
N ASN A 366 0.54 -27.50 5.18
CA ASN A 366 0.06 -27.72 6.54
C ASN A 366 -0.59 -26.47 7.10
N LEU A 367 0.01 -25.29 6.86
CA LEU A 367 -0.58 -24.02 7.27
C LEU A 367 -1.88 -23.73 6.49
N PHE A 368 -1.88 -23.96 5.17
CA PHE A 368 -3.05 -23.70 4.32
C PHE A 368 -4.30 -24.43 4.81
N LYS A 369 -4.17 -25.68 5.29
CA LYS A 369 -5.29 -26.47 5.83
C LYS A 369 -5.93 -25.89 7.09
N LEU A 370 -5.19 -25.06 7.83
CA LEU A 370 -5.67 -24.44 9.07
C LEU A 370 -6.20 -23.02 8.85
N MET A 371 -6.00 -22.45 7.65
CA MET A 371 -6.47 -21.11 7.34
C MET A 371 -7.98 -21.11 7.06
N PRO A 372 -8.73 -20.10 7.53
CA PRO A 372 -10.17 -20.00 7.23
C PRO A 372 -10.43 -19.81 5.73
N GLU A 373 -11.36 -20.59 5.17
CA GLU A 373 -11.68 -20.57 3.72
C GLU A 373 -12.06 -19.17 3.24
N GLN A 374 -12.85 -18.42 4.02
CA GLN A 374 -13.28 -17.06 3.67
C GLN A 374 -12.07 -16.14 3.43
N ASN A 375 -11.06 -16.19 4.30
CA ASN A 375 -9.86 -15.38 4.18
C ASN A 375 -8.96 -15.82 3.02
N ILE A 376 -8.90 -17.12 2.71
CA ILE A 376 -8.16 -17.64 1.55
C ILE A 376 -8.74 -17.06 0.26
N VAL A 377 -10.07 -17.09 0.12
CA VAL A 377 -10.78 -16.56 -1.04
C VAL A 377 -10.64 -15.05 -1.13
N GLU A 378 -10.87 -14.33 -0.03
CA GLU A 378 -10.84 -12.88 0.01
C GLU A 378 -9.45 -12.30 -0.28
N LEU A 379 -8.39 -12.94 0.23
CA LEU A 379 -7.01 -12.45 0.06
C LEU A 379 -6.28 -13.12 -1.11
N GLY A 380 -6.97 -14.00 -1.87
CA GLY A 380 -6.42 -14.66 -3.04
C GLY A 380 -5.18 -15.50 -2.76
N VAL A 381 -5.15 -16.20 -1.61
CA VAL A 381 -3.96 -16.90 -1.13
C VAL A 381 -3.78 -18.23 -1.85
N LEU A 382 -2.59 -18.46 -2.40
CA LEU A 382 -2.21 -19.70 -3.07
C LEU A 382 -0.92 -20.26 -2.46
N PRO A 383 -0.86 -21.56 -2.13
CA PRO A 383 0.36 -22.17 -1.63
C PRO A 383 1.53 -22.03 -2.60
N ALA A 384 2.67 -21.59 -2.08
CA ALA A 384 3.89 -21.41 -2.86
C ALA A 384 4.69 -22.71 -2.90
N HIS A 385 5.21 -23.04 -4.08
CA HIS A 385 6.17 -24.14 -4.28
C HIS A 385 7.60 -23.62 -4.55
N GLY A 386 7.77 -22.30 -4.60
CA GLY A 386 9.03 -21.61 -4.84
C GLY A 386 8.91 -20.14 -4.45
N LEU A 387 9.99 -19.37 -4.60
CA LEU A 387 9.98 -17.94 -4.22
C LEU A 387 9.14 -17.08 -5.16
N LYS A 388 9.17 -17.37 -6.47
CA LYS A 388 8.37 -16.67 -7.48
C LYS A 388 7.29 -17.60 -8.07
N PRO A 389 6.19 -17.04 -8.58
CA PRO A 389 5.18 -17.81 -9.30
C PRO A 389 5.80 -18.68 -10.41
N GLY A 390 5.36 -19.93 -10.49
CA GLY A 390 5.86 -20.91 -11.47
C GLY A 390 7.23 -21.52 -11.13
N TRP A 391 7.88 -21.13 -10.04
CA TRP A 391 9.11 -21.78 -9.57
C TRP A 391 8.77 -22.95 -8.65
N TYR A 392 9.61 -23.98 -8.73
CA TYR A 392 9.48 -25.18 -7.91
C TYR A 392 10.81 -25.51 -7.25
N HIS A 393 10.88 -25.37 -5.94
CA HIS A 393 12.05 -25.66 -5.12
C HIS A 393 11.74 -26.87 -4.24
N GLN A 394 12.41 -27.99 -4.50
CA GLN A 394 12.26 -29.19 -3.67
C GLN A 394 13.04 -29.02 -2.37
N VAL A 395 12.36 -29.29 -1.25
CA VAL A 395 13.06 -29.57 0.01
C VAL A 395 13.51 -31.03 -0.03
N PRO A 396 14.78 -31.36 0.26
CA PRO A 396 15.22 -32.74 0.35
C PRO A 396 14.34 -33.54 1.33
N VAL A 397 13.85 -34.71 0.91
CA VAL A 397 13.01 -35.56 1.75
C VAL A 397 13.88 -36.12 2.89
N SER A 398 13.63 -35.65 4.11
CA SER A 398 14.23 -36.19 5.35
C SER A 398 13.15 -36.75 6.26
N HIS A 399 13.48 -37.76 7.05
CA HIS A 399 12.61 -38.24 8.11
C HIS A 399 12.68 -37.24 9.27
N SER A 400 11.69 -36.34 9.35
CA SER A 400 11.59 -35.37 10.44
C SER A 400 11.43 -36.08 11.78
N VAL A 401 12.38 -35.90 12.69
CA VAL A 401 12.27 -36.29 14.09
C VAL A 401 11.77 -35.09 14.89
N THR A 402 10.80 -35.28 15.77
CA THR A 402 10.37 -34.23 16.69
C THR A 402 11.52 -33.91 17.66
N PRO A 403 12.01 -32.66 17.70
CA PRO A 403 13.10 -32.28 18.59
C PRO A 403 12.70 -32.45 20.06
N THR A 404 13.66 -32.78 20.93
CA THR A 404 13.41 -33.05 22.35
C THR A 404 13.40 -31.81 23.23
N GLU A 405 14.17 -30.77 22.88
CA GLU A 405 14.26 -29.46 23.51
C GLU A 405 14.74 -28.44 22.46
N PRO A 406 14.43 -27.13 22.58
CA PRO A 406 13.58 -26.47 23.58
C PRO A 406 12.07 -26.53 23.27
N LYS A 407 11.25 -26.46 24.32
CA LYS A 407 9.77 -26.50 24.21
C LYS A 407 9.11 -25.16 23.88
N ARG A 408 9.87 -24.12 23.53
CA ARG A 408 9.36 -22.81 23.12
C ARG A 408 10.26 -22.18 22.06
N LEU A 409 9.67 -21.40 21.16
CA LEU A 409 10.37 -20.57 20.19
C LEU A 409 9.66 -19.25 19.95
N THR A 410 10.34 -18.29 19.33
CA THR A 410 9.84 -16.96 19.05
C THR A 410 9.47 -16.78 17.57
N VAL A 411 8.32 -16.14 17.32
CA VAL A 411 7.86 -15.81 15.96
C VAL A 411 7.59 -14.32 15.83
N ALA A 412 8.27 -13.65 14.91
CA ALA A 412 8.05 -12.22 14.66
C ALA A 412 7.28 -11.95 13.36
N TYR A 413 6.34 -11.00 13.40
CA TYR A 413 5.58 -10.58 12.22
C TYR A 413 5.01 -9.15 12.33
N HIS A 414 4.70 -8.57 11.18
CA HIS A 414 4.01 -7.28 11.09
C HIS A 414 2.57 -7.36 11.60
N ALA A 415 2.24 -6.64 12.68
CA ALA A 415 0.97 -6.80 13.39
C ALA A 415 -0.24 -6.41 12.51
N GLN A 416 -0.11 -5.30 11.79
CA GLN A 416 -1.14 -4.77 10.89
C GLN A 416 -1.21 -5.50 9.53
N HIS A 417 -0.38 -6.52 9.26
CA HIS A 417 -0.44 -7.20 7.96
C HIS A 417 -1.71 -8.08 7.88
N PRO A 418 -2.51 -7.99 6.81
CA PRO A 418 -3.80 -8.70 6.73
C PRO A 418 -3.72 -10.23 6.86
N THR A 419 -2.63 -10.84 6.38
CA THR A 419 -2.46 -12.30 6.41
C THR A 419 -1.63 -12.83 7.58
N PHE A 420 -0.71 -12.04 8.16
CA PHE A 420 0.30 -12.59 9.06
C PHE A 420 -0.24 -13.05 10.41
N PRO A 421 -1.20 -12.36 11.06
CA PRO A 421 -1.84 -12.86 12.27
C PRO A 421 -2.48 -14.25 12.08
N MET A 422 -3.01 -14.55 10.88
CA MET A 422 -3.58 -15.87 10.58
C MET A 422 -2.50 -16.93 10.43
N ILE A 423 -1.42 -16.61 9.71
CA ILE A 423 -0.26 -17.50 9.56
C ILE A 423 0.36 -17.80 10.93
N ALA A 424 0.52 -16.78 11.77
CA ALA A 424 1.03 -16.90 13.14
C ALA A 424 0.17 -17.86 13.98
N LYS A 425 -1.17 -17.72 13.94
CA LYS A 425 -2.09 -18.64 14.64
C LYS A 425 -1.98 -20.09 14.11
N ALA A 426 -1.84 -20.27 12.80
CA ALA A 426 -1.66 -21.60 12.22
C ALA A 426 -0.33 -22.25 12.67
N ILE A 427 0.75 -21.47 12.76
CA ILE A 427 2.05 -21.91 13.30
C ILE A 427 1.91 -22.38 14.75
N GLU A 428 1.27 -21.57 15.62
CA GLU A 428 1.04 -21.94 17.02
C GLU A 428 0.23 -23.22 17.14
N GLN A 429 -0.84 -23.38 16.35
CA GLN A 429 -1.66 -24.59 16.38
C GLN A 429 -0.85 -25.83 16.00
N LEU A 430 -0.06 -25.77 14.92
CA LEU A 430 0.77 -26.89 14.48
C LEU A 430 1.82 -27.27 15.52
N LEU A 431 2.57 -26.29 16.04
CA LEU A 431 3.64 -26.54 17.01
C LEU A 431 3.11 -27.06 18.35
N LYS A 432 1.90 -26.63 18.75
CA LYS A 432 1.24 -27.09 19.96
C LYS A 432 0.90 -28.59 19.93
N GLU A 433 0.63 -29.17 18.76
CA GLU A 433 0.40 -30.62 18.62
C GLU A 433 1.59 -31.45 19.09
N ASP A 434 2.81 -30.90 18.96
CA ASP A 434 4.05 -31.54 19.35
C ASP A 434 4.57 -31.02 20.72
N GLY A 435 3.76 -30.25 21.45
CA GLY A 435 4.09 -29.72 22.77
C GLY A 435 5.04 -28.52 22.78
N ILE A 436 5.20 -27.83 21.64
CA ILE A 436 6.06 -26.65 21.49
C ILE A 436 5.21 -25.38 21.60
N GLY A 437 5.54 -24.50 22.54
CA GLY A 437 4.94 -23.19 22.71
C GLY A 437 5.53 -22.14 21.77
N VAL A 438 4.77 -21.07 21.51
CA VAL A 438 5.21 -19.96 20.66
C VAL A 438 5.08 -18.64 21.41
N ASP A 439 6.13 -17.83 21.38
CA ASP A 439 6.14 -16.45 21.85
C ASP A 439 6.11 -15.50 20.64
N PHE A 440 5.10 -14.62 20.57
CA PHE A 440 4.91 -13.73 19.42
C PHE A 440 5.51 -12.34 19.65
N ILE A 441 6.31 -11.89 18.68
CA ILE A 441 6.83 -10.52 18.62
C ILE A 441 6.14 -9.77 17.47
N LYS A 442 5.25 -8.85 17.83
CA LYS A 442 4.54 -7.99 16.89
C LYS A 442 5.32 -6.70 16.69
N TYR A 443 5.58 -6.30 15.45
CA TYR A 443 6.33 -5.08 15.16
C TYR A 443 5.76 -4.30 13.96
N GLU A 444 5.99 -2.99 13.93
CA GLU A 444 5.61 -2.16 12.78
C GLU A 444 6.79 -1.86 11.86
N LEU A 445 7.92 -1.41 12.43
CA LEU A 445 9.12 -1.02 11.69
C LEU A 445 10.27 -1.98 11.94
N THR A 446 10.71 -2.11 13.19
CA THR A 446 11.89 -2.89 13.58
C THR A 446 11.61 -3.69 14.85
N VAL A 447 12.42 -4.71 15.11
CA VAL A 447 12.47 -5.46 16.37
C VAL A 447 13.79 -5.12 17.06
N GLU A 448 13.75 -4.78 18.34
CA GLU A 448 14.95 -4.40 19.11
C GLU A 448 15.99 -5.53 19.14
N ASN A 449 15.58 -6.75 19.52
CA ASN A 449 16.44 -7.92 19.59
C ASN A 449 16.20 -8.88 18.41
N ALA A 450 16.39 -8.40 17.18
CA ALA A 450 16.13 -9.20 15.98
C ALA A 450 16.88 -10.57 15.94
N ARG A 451 18.03 -10.68 16.62
CA ARG A 451 18.82 -11.93 16.70
C ARG A 451 18.21 -13.01 17.59
N GLU A 452 17.31 -12.64 18.51
CA GLU A 452 16.65 -13.60 19.41
C GLU A 452 15.40 -14.23 18.77
N VAL A 453 14.99 -13.72 17.60
CA VAL A 453 13.84 -14.24 16.87
C VAL A 453 14.21 -15.53 16.14
N ASP A 454 13.46 -16.61 16.37
CA ASP A 454 13.70 -17.91 15.74
C ASP A 454 13.12 -17.98 14.31
N ILE A 455 11.91 -17.44 14.13
CA ILE A 455 11.17 -17.47 12.86
C ILE A 455 10.58 -16.10 12.57
N TRP A 456 10.77 -15.61 11.35
CA TRP A 456 10.08 -14.42 10.87
C TRP A 456 9.05 -14.76 9.81
N ILE A 457 7.86 -14.19 9.92
CA ILE A 457 6.89 -14.15 8.81
C ILE A 457 7.16 -12.86 8.03
N LYS A 458 7.60 -12.99 6.78
CA LYS A 458 8.05 -11.86 5.96
C LYS A 458 7.37 -11.88 4.59
N PRO A 459 7.05 -10.70 4.02
CA PRO A 459 6.68 -10.60 2.61
C PRO A 459 7.95 -10.46 1.77
N MET A 460 7.98 -11.05 0.58
CA MET A 460 9.00 -10.71 -0.41
C MET A 460 8.59 -9.43 -1.15
N GLY A 461 9.03 -8.28 -0.63
CA GLY A 461 8.71 -6.95 -1.16
C GLY A 461 9.46 -6.57 -2.44
N ILE A 462 9.41 -7.42 -3.48
CA ILE A 462 10.00 -7.09 -4.78
C ILE A 462 9.04 -6.29 -5.65
N ALA A 463 9.60 -5.36 -6.41
CA ALA A 463 8.84 -4.32 -7.06
C ALA A 463 8.80 -4.42 -8.60
N SER A 464 9.12 -5.62 -9.12
CA SER A 464 8.98 -6.03 -10.52
C SER A 464 8.88 -7.56 -10.62
N HIS A 465 8.36 -8.06 -11.74
CA HIS A 465 8.28 -9.48 -12.09
C HIS A 465 9.63 -10.04 -12.55
N ARG A 466 10.59 -9.18 -12.88
CA ARG A 466 11.97 -9.56 -13.23
C ARG A 466 12.62 -10.46 -12.17
N ASP A 467 13.48 -11.36 -12.61
CA ASP A 467 14.22 -12.25 -11.71
C ASP A 467 15.32 -11.50 -10.94
N ASP A 468 15.93 -10.48 -11.52
CA ASP A 468 17.00 -9.69 -10.90
C ASP A 468 16.53 -8.79 -9.75
N ALA A 469 15.22 -8.57 -9.59
CA ALA A 469 14.64 -7.93 -8.41
C ALA A 469 14.98 -8.68 -7.10
N LEU A 470 15.29 -9.98 -7.18
CA LEU A 470 15.77 -10.75 -6.02
C LEU A 470 17.11 -10.22 -5.48
N ALA A 471 17.93 -9.54 -6.27
CA ALA A 471 19.20 -9.01 -5.80
C ALA A 471 19.00 -7.93 -4.72
N GLY A 472 18.10 -6.98 -4.96
CA GLY A 472 17.73 -5.95 -4.00
C GLY A 472 17.11 -6.55 -2.73
N TRP A 473 16.15 -7.46 -2.90
CA TRP A 473 15.51 -8.14 -1.77
C TRP A 473 16.53 -8.92 -0.92
N LEU A 474 17.40 -9.72 -1.54
CA LEU A 474 18.36 -10.55 -0.82
C LEU A 474 19.40 -9.71 -0.06
N LEU A 475 19.90 -8.64 -0.69
CA LEU A 475 21.01 -7.87 -0.12
C LEU A 475 20.53 -6.78 0.84
N ASN A 476 19.35 -6.19 0.65
CA ASN A 476 18.88 -5.04 1.44
C ASN A 476 17.69 -5.35 2.37
N ASP A 477 16.64 -6.00 1.86
CA ASP A 477 15.31 -5.92 2.48
C ASP A 477 14.90 -7.14 3.33
N SER A 478 15.73 -8.19 3.38
CA SER A 478 15.26 -9.52 3.79
C SER A 478 15.79 -10.04 5.12
N ASP A 479 16.64 -9.30 5.85
CA ASP A 479 17.36 -9.76 7.04
C ASP A 479 18.21 -11.05 6.83
N ILE A 480 18.27 -11.57 5.59
CA ILE A 480 18.85 -12.87 5.26
C ILE A 480 20.33 -12.90 5.63
N GLU A 481 21.08 -11.83 5.39
CA GLU A 481 22.50 -11.75 5.77
C GLU A 481 22.72 -12.02 7.26
N HIS A 482 21.93 -11.37 8.11
CA HIS A 482 22.12 -11.42 9.55
C HIS A 482 21.67 -12.76 10.16
N LEU A 483 20.68 -13.40 9.54
CA LEU A 483 20.04 -14.62 10.05
C LEU A 483 20.55 -15.91 9.39
N SER A 484 21.43 -15.80 8.40
CA SER A 484 22.01 -16.94 7.70
C SER A 484 23.41 -17.30 8.19
N ARG A 485 23.83 -18.51 7.82
CA ARG A 485 25.23 -18.92 7.98
C ARG A 485 26.12 -18.06 7.08
N PRO A 486 27.28 -17.59 7.56
CA PRO A 486 28.15 -16.73 6.77
C PRO A 486 28.56 -17.32 5.41
N ASP A 487 28.75 -18.63 5.31
CA ASP A 487 29.12 -19.31 4.05
C ASP A 487 27.98 -19.32 3.03
N ASP A 488 26.74 -19.52 3.49
CA ASP A 488 25.56 -19.50 2.63
C ASP A 488 25.35 -18.11 2.03
N PHE A 489 25.41 -17.06 2.86
CA PHE A 489 25.26 -15.70 2.37
C PHE A 489 26.38 -15.30 1.42
N ARG A 490 27.64 -15.63 1.74
CA ARG A 490 28.78 -15.37 0.84
C ARG A 490 28.60 -16.04 -0.51
N ARG A 491 28.02 -17.24 -0.56
CA ARG A 491 27.73 -17.94 -1.81
C ARG A 491 26.66 -17.19 -2.61
N TRP A 492 25.54 -16.79 -1.99
CA TRP A 492 24.49 -16.07 -2.71
C TRP A 492 24.93 -14.68 -3.18
N SER A 493 25.64 -13.92 -2.34
CA SER A 493 26.20 -12.63 -2.73
C SER A 493 27.24 -12.78 -3.84
N GLY A 494 28.04 -13.86 -3.81
CA GLY A 494 28.99 -14.19 -4.86
C GLY A 494 28.34 -14.46 -6.23
N LEU A 495 27.19 -15.13 -6.26
CA LEU A 495 26.41 -15.33 -7.49
C LEU A 495 25.91 -13.99 -8.07
N ILE A 496 25.51 -13.05 -7.21
CA ILE A 496 25.12 -11.69 -7.64
C ILE A 496 26.34 -10.93 -8.18
N ASP A 497 27.49 -11.00 -7.51
CA ASP A 497 28.73 -10.36 -7.97
C ASP A 497 29.17 -10.90 -9.34
N GLN A 498 29.05 -12.22 -9.57
CA GLN A 498 29.33 -12.81 -10.88
C GLN A 498 28.37 -12.29 -11.96
N TRP A 499 27.07 -12.24 -11.68
CA TRP A 499 26.07 -11.69 -12.60
C TRP A 499 26.31 -10.22 -12.95
N ARG A 500 26.77 -9.41 -11.97
CA ARG A 500 27.16 -8.01 -12.19
C ARG A 500 28.34 -7.88 -13.14
N ALA A 501 29.34 -8.74 -12.98
CA ALA A 501 30.54 -8.71 -13.80
C ALA A 501 30.30 -9.15 -15.26
N GLU A 502 29.32 -10.01 -15.52
CA GLU A 502 29.05 -10.61 -16.83
C GLU A 502 27.86 -9.94 -17.56
N SER A 503 28.15 -9.14 -18.60
CA SER A 503 27.12 -8.37 -19.33
C SER A 503 26.04 -9.19 -20.05
N GLN A 504 26.33 -10.45 -20.43
CA GLN A 504 25.42 -11.31 -21.20
C GLN A 504 24.81 -12.46 -20.39
N SER A 505 25.08 -12.54 -19.08
CA SER A 505 24.50 -13.59 -18.24
C SER A 505 23.05 -13.27 -17.87
N ASN A 506 22.25 -14.31 -17.65
CA ASN A 506 20.95 -14.18 -17.01
C ASN A 506 21.15 -14.13 -15.49
N PHE A 507 20.24 -13.47 -14.78
CA PHE A 507 20.29 -13.46 -13.32
C PHE A 507 20.09 -14.88 -12.76
N PRO A 508 20.95 -15.36 -11.83
CA PRO A 508 20.89 -16.73 -11.29
C PRO A 508 19.78 -16.89 -10.24
N GLY A 509 18.60 -16.30 -10.47
CA GLY A 509 17.51 -16.23 -9.50
C GLY A 509 16.99 -17.61 -9.07
N LYS A 510 16.84 -18.55 -10.00
CA LYS A 510 16.42 -19.92 -9.69
C LYS A 510 17.43 -20.68 -8.85
N GLU A 511 18.72 -20.46 -9.07
CA GLU A 511 19.79 -21.12 -8.30
C GLU A 511 19.86 -20.55 -6.87
N ILE A 512 19.80 -19.23 -6.74
CA ILE A 512 19.71 -18.54 -5.45
C ILE A 512 18.47 -19.04 -4.69
N GLY A 513 17.30 -18.97 -5.34
CA GLY A 513 16.03 -19.38 -4.75
C GLY A 513 15.99 -20.85 -4.33
N LYS A 514 16.48 -21.74 -5.19
CA LYS A 514 16.63 -23.17 -4.86
C LYS A 514 17.48 -23.34 -3.61
N SER A 515 18.65 -22.70 -3.56
CA SER A 515 19.57 -22.96 -2.46
C SER A 515 19.22 -22.25 -1.16
N LEU A 516 18.42 -21.17 -1.18
CA LEU A 516 17.77 -20.60 0.01
C LEU A 516 16.78 -21.60 0.65
N VAL A 517 16.07 -22.37 -0.18
CA VAL A 517 15.13 -23.40 0.28
C VAL A 517 15.88 -24.65 0.74
N GLU A 518 16.87 -25.12 -0.02
CA GLU A 518 17.67 -26.31 0.34
C GLU A 518 18.51 -26.10 1.60
N SER A 519 19.02 -24.87 1.84
CA SER A 519 19.73 -24.54 3.08
C SER A 519 18.81 -24.33 4.28
N ARG A 520 17.48 -24.42 4.08
CA ARG A 520 16.43 -24.19 5.08
C ARG A 520 16.47 -22.77 5.62
N GLN A 521 17.02 -21.82 4.85
CA GLN A 521 16.99 -20.41 5.22
C GLN A 521 15.58 -19.85 5.07
N VAL A 522 14.90 -20.23 3.99
CA VAL A 522 13.58 -19.73 3.63
C VAL A 522 12.61 -20.89 3.36
N ILE A 523 11.41 -20.79 3.93
CA ILE A 523 10.28 -21.67 3.61
C ILE A 523 9.23 -20.84 2.84
N PRO A 524 9.08 -21.04 1.52
CA PRO A 524 8.05 -20.35 0.74
C PRO A 524 6.66 -20.75 1.23
N MET A 525 5.81 -19.77 1.54
CA MET A 525 4.47 -20.03 2.10
C MET A 525 3.38 -19.81 1.06
N PHE A 526 3.18 -18.56 0.63
CA PHE A 526 2.02 -18.21 -0.18
C PHE A 526 2.33 -17.16 -1.22
N HIS A 527 1.87 -17.40 -2.45
CA HIS A 527 1.60 -16.32 -3.41
C HIS A 527 0.23 -15.73 -3.10
N CYS A 528 0.06 -14.46 -3.39
CA CYS A 528 -1.26 -13.83 -3.38
C CYS A 528 -1.53 -13.38 -4.81
N TRP A 529 -2.79 -13.36 -5.23
CA TRP A 529 -3.16 -12.48 -6.33
C TRP A 529 -2.79 -11.04 -5.96
N LEU A 530 -2.62 -10.14 -6.94
CA LEU A 530 -2.56 -8.68 -6.91
C LEU A 530 -3.54 -8.15 -7.97
N GLY A 531 -4.38 -7.16 -7.67
CA GLY A 531 -5.32 -6.66 -8.68
C GLY A 531 -5.96 -5.34 -8.33
N VAL A 532 -6.40 -4.62 -9.36
CA VAL A 532 -7.13 -3.36 -9.20
C VAL A 532 -8.60 -3.61 -9.52
N SER A 533 -9.50 -3.34 -8.55
CA SER A 533 -10.94 -3.51 -8.78
C SER A 533 -11.43 -2.46 -9.77
N LYS A 534 -11.94 -2.90 -10.92
CA LYS A 534 -12.58 -2.02 -11.92
C LYS A 534 -13.83 -1.35 -11.35
N ASP A 535 -14.55 -2.00 -10.43
CA ASP A 535 -15.72 -1.43 -9.76
C ASP A 535 -15.34 -0.27 -8.82
N GLN A 536 -14.20 -0.37 -8.11
CA GLN A 536 -13.70 0.70 -7.23
C GLN A 536 -12.98 1.82 -8.01
N CYS A 537 -12.32 1.48 -9.11
CA CYS A 537 -11.64 2.46 -9.96
C CYS A 537 -12.57 3.10 -11.00
N GLY A 538 -13.78 2.56 -11.19
CA GLY A 538 -14.86 3.14 -11.98
C GLY A 538 -14.43 3.56 -13.38
N SER A 539 -14.43 4.88 -13.62
CA SER A 539 -14.12 5.52 -14.90
C SER A 539 -12.62 5.70 -15.18
N LEU A 540 -11.73 5.31 -14.27
CA LEU A 540 -10.29 5.44 -14.43
C LEU A 540 -9.79 4.60 -15.61
N GLN A 541 -9.14 5.29 -16.55
CA GLN A 541 -8.44 4.71 -17.67
C GLN A 541 -6.99 4.45 -17.29
N ASN A 542 -6.37 3.44 -17.91
CA ASN A 542 -4.98 3.01 -17.66
C ASN A 542 -4.68 2.53 -16.22
N ALA A 543 -5.69 2.24 -15.40
CA ALA A 543 -5.50 1.71 -14.06
C ALA A 543 -5.10 0.22 -14.10
N LYS A 544 -3.86 -0.06 -14.52
CA LYS A 544 -3.28 -1.41 -14.56
C LYS A 544 -2.51 -1.71 -13.27
N CYS A 545 -2.76 -2.89 -12.69
CA CYS A 545 -2.01 -3.37 -11.54
C CYS A 545 -0.52 -3.52 -11.89
N ASN A 546 0.35 -3.00 -11.02
CA ASN A 546 1.78 -3.19 -11.07
C ASN A 546 2.22 -4.26 -10.06
N ALA A 547 3.50 -4.62 -10.11
CA ALA A 547 4.14 -5.61 -9.23
C ALA A 547 3.98 -5.33 -7.71
N LEU A 548 3.58 -4.12 -7.31
CA LEU A 548 3.37 -3.73 -5.91
C LEU A 548 1.89 -3.80 -5.49
N GLY A 549 0.97 -4.13 -6.40
CA GLY A 549 -0.47 -4.22 -6.13
C GLY A 549 -1.20 -2.88 -6.23
N TRP A 550 -0.61 -1.91 -6.93
CA TRP A 550 -1.17 -0.57 -7.17
C TRP A 550 -1.17 -0.26 -8.67
N PHE A 551 -1.69 0.89 -9.09
CA PHE A 551 -1.54 1.38 -10.47
C PHE A 551 -0.70 2.66 -10.48
N ASP A 552 -0.07 3.01 -11.61
CA ASP A 552 0.72 4.24 -11.69
C ASP A 552 -0.19 5.49 -11.68
N PHE A 553 -0.17 6.22 -10.57
CA PHE A 553 -0.95 7.45 -10.38
C PHE A 553 -0.66 8.52 -11.44
N SER A 554 0.52 8.50 -12.06
CA SER A 554 0.91 9.51 -13.05
C SER A 554 0.29 9.29 -14.44
N GLN A 555 -0.16 8.06 -14.75
CA GLN A 555 -0.65 7.65 -16.08
C GLN A 555 -2.17 7.48 -16.17
N VAL A 556 -2.84 7.43 -15.02
CA VAL A 556 -4.29 7.25 -14.95
C VAL A 556 -5.04 8.56 -15.15
N TRP A 557 -6.23 8.49 -15.76
CA TRP A 557 -7.08 9.64 -16.05
C TRP A 557 -8.54 9.24 -16.11
N VAL A 558 -9.44 10.22 -16.14
CA VAL A 558 -10.88 9.98 -16.28
C VAL A 558 -11.39 10.41 -17.63
N LYS A 559 -12.07 9.47 -18.29
CA LYS A 559 -12.79 9.76 -19.52
C LYS A 559 -14.04 10.57 -19.21
N PRO A 560 -14.23 11.75 -19.83
CA PRO A 560 -15.46 12.53 -19.68
C PRO A 560 -16.65 11.73 -20.20
N GLU A 561 -17.77 11.77 -19.47
CA GLU A 561 -19.05 11.27 -19.94
C GLU A 561 -19.66 12.29 -20.92
N PHE A 562 -19.96 11.86 -22.14
CA PHE A 562 -20.71 12.66 -23.09
C PHE A 562 -22.17 12.25 -23.00
N GLU A 563 -23.05 13.14 -22.54
CA GLU A 563 -24.49 12.96 -22.76
C GLU A 563 -24.73 12.99 -24.27
N SER A 564 -25.13 11.85 -24.83
CA SER A 564 -25.54 11.72 -26.22
C SER A 564 -26.87 12.46 -26.43
N GLY A 565 -26.79 13.78 -26.55
CA GLY A 565 -27.95 14.68 -26.57
C GLY A 565 -27.79 15.87 -27.52
N PHE A 566 -26.98 15.76 -28.57
CA PHE A 566 -26.98 16.72 -29.68
C PHE A 566 -26.70 16.00 -31.01
N ALA A 567 -27.72 15.31 -31.49
CA ALA A 567 -27.88 15.00 -32.91
C ALA A 567 -29.33 15.34 -33.26
N GLU A 568 -29.56 16.60 -33.64
CA GLU A 568 -30.68 17.00 -34.51
C GLU A 568 -30.16 17.18 -35.92
#